data_AF-A0A7V5HYP6-F1
#
_entry.id   AF-A0A7V5HYP6-F1
#
_cell.length_a   1.000
_cell.length_b   1.000
_cell.length_c   1.000
_cell.angle_alpha   90.00
_cell.angle_beta   90.00
_cell.angle_gamma   90.00
#
_symmetry.space_group_name_H-M   'P 1'
#
loop_
_entity.id
_entity.type
_entity.pdbx_description
1 polymer ?
#
loop_
_entity_poly.entity_id
_entity_poly.type
_entity_poly.pdbx_seq_one_letter_code
_entity_poly.pdbx_strand_id
1 'polypeptide(L)' 'LDKIPLTRKIALQIENYLDKVFTPKEINISPVMDPLSRKIKVEVIIPNPDLKIKPGMFARVKLILAQGENEK' A
#
# COMPACT_ATOMS: atom_id res chain seq x y z
N LEU A 1 -9.68 4.44 9.36
CA LEU A 1 -9.25 4.74 7.97
C LEU A 1 -8.38 5.99 7.88
N ASP A 2 -8.45 6.89 8.86
CA ASP A 2 -7.71 8.17 8.96
C ASP A 2 -6.21 8.15 8.64
N LYS A 3 -5.54 7.01 8.81
CA LYS A 3 -4.09 6.96 8.64
C LYS A 3 -3.65 6.65 7.22
N ILE A 4 -4.52 6.14 6.33
CA ILE A 4 -4.11 5.80 4.95
C ILE A 4 -3.64 7.04 4.14
N PRO A 5 -4.29 8.21 4.22
CA PRO A 5 -3.80 9.44 3.57
C PRO A 5 -2.41 9.89 4.05
N LEU A 6 -2.00 9.50 5.26
CA LEU A 6 -0.69 9.82 5.85
C LEU A 6 0.42 8.85 5.39
N THR A 7 0.09 7.88 4.54
CA THR A 7 1.06 6.94 4.00
C THR A 7 2.02 7.66 3.08
N ARG A 8 3.31 7.61 3.41
CA ARG A 8 4.36 8.21 2.57
C ARG A 8 5.25 7.21 1.88
N LYS A 9 5.46 6.06 2.49
CA LYS A 9 6.26 4.98 1.92
C LYS A 9 5.53 3.67 2.05
N ILE A 10 5.81 2.77 1.13
CA ILE A 10 5.20 1.45 1.11
C ILE A 10 6.33 0.44 0.96
N ALA A 11 6.52 -0.40 1.98
CA ALA A 11 7.41 -1.54 1.86
C ALA A 11 6.64 -2.70 1.22
N LEU A 12 7.13 -3.17 0.08
CA LEU A 12 6.54 -4.25 -0.68
C LEU A 12 7.46 -5.47 -0.61
N GLN A 13 6.91 -6.56 -0.12
CA GLN A 13 7.57 -7.84 0.03
C GLN A 13 6.82 -8.91 -0.78
N ILE A 14 7.43 -9.44 -1.84
CA ILE A 14 6.92 -10.55 -2.65
C ILE A 14 7.68 -11.80 -2.25
N GLU A 15 6.98 -12.80 -1.68
CA GLU A 15 7.41 -14.17 -1.34
C GLU A 15 8.91 -14.49 -1.56
N ASN A 16 9.78 -13.82 -0.81
CA ASN A 16 11.25 -13.88 -0.88
C ASN A 16 11.93 -13.49 -2.20
N TYR A 17 11.18 -13.09 -3.22
CA TYR A 17 11.69 -12.61 -4.51
C TYR A 17 12.11 -11.15 -4.49
N LEU A 18 11.33 -10.30 -3.82
CA LEU A 18 11.54 -8.85 -3.82
C LEU A 18 11.17 -8.28 -2.46
N ASP A 19 12.12 -7.61 -1.80
CA ASP A 19 11.87 -6.78 -0.62
C ASP A 19 12.39 -5.38 -0.94
N LYS A 20 11.49 -4.46 -1.28
CA LYS A 20 11.84 -3.08 -1.65
C LYS A 20 10.81 -2.10 -1.10
N VAL A 21 11.31 -0.92 -0.71
CA VAL A 21 10.46 0.21 -0.32
C VAL A 21 10.23 1.10 -1.53
N PHE A 22 8.97 1.36 -1.83
CA PHE A 22 8.52 2.22 -2.91
C PHE A 22 7.82 3.45 -2.34
N THR A 23 7.99 4.58 -3.03
CA THR A 23 7.15 5.76 -2.81
C THR A 23 5.95 5.64 -3.76
N PRO A 24 4.72 5.50 -3.24
CA PRO A 24 3.54 5.45 -4.10
C PRO A 24 3.39 6.77 -4.86
N LYS A 25 3.01 6.68 -6.13
CA LYS A 25 2.62 7.84 -6.94
C LYS A 25 1.22 8.30 -6.55
N GLU A 26 0.32 7.35 -6.31
CA GLU A 26 -1.07 7.61 -5.99
C GLU A 26 -1.62 6.49 -5.11
N ILE A 27 -2.54 6.84 -4.21
CA ILE A 27 -3.27 5.90 -3.35
C ILE A 27 -4.76 6.25 -3.48
N ASN A 28 -5.53 5.34 -4.08
CA ASN A 28 -6.97 5.43 -4.21
C ASN A 28 -7.63 4.51 -3.19
N ILE A 29 -8.55 5.04 -2.41
CA ILE A 29 -9.28 4.29 -1.38
C ILE A 29 -10.74 4.25 -1.79
N SER A 30 -11.30 3.06 -1.93
CA SER A 30 -12.74 2.92 -2.16
C SER A 30 -13.50 3.44 -0.94
N PRO A 31 -14.46 4.37 -1.11
CA PRO A 31 -15.33 4.80 -0.01
C PRO A 31 -16.31 3.70 0.39
N VAL A 32 -16.49 2.69 -0.46
CA VAL A 32 -17.40 1.56 -0.23
C VAL A 32 -16.64 0.40 0.39
N MET A 33 -17.10 -0.04 1.57
CA MET A 33 -16.65 -1.27 2.23
C MET A 33 -17.44 -2.46 1.68
N ASP A 34 -16.74 -3.53 1.35
CA ASP A 34 -17.35 -4.79 0.94
C ASP A 34 -18.10 -5.41 2.15
N PRO A 35 -19.43 -5.58 2.09
CA PRO A 35 -20.23 -5.96 3.25
C PRO A 35 -19.99 -7.40 3.70
N LEU A 36 -19.55 -8.28 2.78
CA LEU A 36 -19.30 -9.70 3.07
C LEU A 36 -17.97 -9.90 3.77
N SER A 37 -16.91 -9.26 3.26
CA SER A 37 -15.55 -9.43 3.78
C SER A 37 -15.16 -8.38 4.83
N ARG A 38 -15.94 -7.30 4.99
CA ARG A 38 -15.60 -6.11 5.79
C ARG A 38 -14.24 -5.51 5.42
N LYS A 39 -13.88 -5.65 4.15
CA LYS A 39 -12.63 -5.10 3.58
C LYS A 39 -12.94 -3.87 2.74
N ILE A 40 -11.98 -2.97 2.71
CA ILE A 40 -12.03 -1.79 1.85
C ILE A 40 -10.98 -1.98 0.77
N LYS A 41 -11.40 -1.74 -0.48
CA LYS A 41 -10.49 -1.82 -1.62
C LYS A 41 -9.55 -0.60 -1.58
N VAL A 42 -8.25 -0.85 -1.57
CA VAL A 42 -7.21 0.19 -1.66
C VAL A 42 -6.36 -0.13 -2.88
N GLU A 43 -6.24 0.84 -3.77
CA GLU A 43 -5.50 0.75 -5.02
C GLU A 43 -4.30 1.69 -4.93
N VAL A 44 -3.10 1.15 -5.13
CA VAL A 44 -1.85 1.91 -5.00
C VAL A 44 -1.09 1.84 -6.30
N ILE A 45 -0.73 3.00 -6.84
CA ILE A 45 0.10 3.11 -8.04
C ILE A 45 1.55 3.26 -7.60
N ILE A 46 2.38 2.25 -7.90
CA ILE A 46 3.82 2.25 -7.62
C ILE A 46 4.64 2.20 -8.92
N PRO A 47 5.80 2.85 -8.98
CA PRO A 47 6.70 2.72 -10.12
C PRO A 47 7.36 1.33 -10.15
N ASN A 48 7.33 0.66 -11.31
CA ASN A 48 7.99 -0.64 -11.55
C ASN A 48 9.02 -0.52 -12.69
N PRO A 49 10.09 0.29 -12.53
CA PRO A 49 11.04 0.56 -13.62
C PRO A 49 11.82 -0.69 -14.05
N ASP A 50 12.13 -1.58 -13.10
CA ASP A 50 12.86 -2.82 -13.37
C ASP A 50 11.95 -3.97 -13.87
N LEU A 51 10.64 -3.74 -14.03
CA LEU A 51 9.63 -4.75 -14.39
C LEU A 51 9.67 -6.02 -13.51
N LYS A 52 10.10 -5.89 -12.25
CA LYS A 52 10.22 -7.02 -11.31
C LYS A 52 8.87 -7.49 -10.78
N ILE A 53 7.90 -6.58 -10.67
CA ILE A 53 6.55 -6.92 -10.21
C ILE A 53 5.73 -7.42 -11.39
N LYS A 54 5.30 -8.67 -11.35
CA LYS A 54 4.47 -9.29 -12.38
C LYS A 54 3.00 -9.36 -11.94
N PRO A 55 2.04 -9.21 -12.87
CA PRO A 55 0.63 -9.42 -12.57
C PRO A 55 0.40 -10.86 -12.06
N GLY A 56 -0.52 -11.01 -11.10
CA GLY A 56 -0.83 -12.31 -10.48
C GLY A 56 0.05 -12.69 -9.28
N MET A 57 1.08 -11.90 -8.95
CA MET A 57 1.87 -12.12 -7.73
C MET A 57 1.10 -11.68 -6.48
N PHE A 58 1.24 -12.45 -5.40
CA PHE A 58 0.82 -12.01 -4.07
C PHE A 58 1.97 -11.28 -3.38
N ALA A 59 1.69 -10.07 -2.90
CA ALA A 59 2.66 -9.25 -2.18
C ALA A 59 2.13 -8.91 -0.78
N ARG A 60 3.02 -8.91 0.21
CA ARG A 60 2.78 -8.30 1.50
C ARG A 60 3.18 -6.84 1.43
N VAL A 61 2.27 -5.98 1.82
CA VAL A 61 2.44 -4.53 1.76
C VAL A 61 2.41 -3.98 3.18
N LYS A 62 3.48 -3.28 3.58
CA LYS A 62 3.51 -2.51 4.82
C LYS A 62 3.44 -1.03 4.48
N LEU A 63 2.39 -0.39 4.97
CA LEU A 63 2.21 1.06 4.83
C LEU A 63 3.04 1.75 5.91
N ILE A 64 3.99 2.58 5.49
CA ILE A 64 4.81 3.39 6.38
C ILE A 64 4.20 4.79 6.40
N LEU A 65 3.57 5.09 7.52
CA LEU A 65 2.96 6.36 7.82
C LEU A 65 4.06 7.36 8.18
N ALA A 66 4.06 8.54 7.55
CA ALA A 66 4.83 9.63 8.12
C ALA A 66 4.07 10.09 9.36
N GLN A 67 4.64 9.83 10.52
CA GLN A 67 4.09 10.22 11.80
C GLN A 67 4.02 11.76 11.81
N GLY A 68 2.83 12.30 11.61
CA GLY A 68 2.47 13.61 12.14
C GLY A 68 2.14 13.42 13.62
N GLU A 69 2.80 14.19 14.46
CA GLU A 69 2.63 14.26 15.90
C GLU A 69 1.15 14.51 16.30
N ASN A 70 0.80 14.08 17.54
CA ASN A 70 -0.49 14.14 18.26
C ASN A 70 -1.35 12.87 18.11
N GLU A 71 -1.83 12.24 19.18
CA GLU A 71 -2.42 12.77 20.42
C GLU A 71 -1.55 12.70 21.68
N LYS A 72 -1.45 13.85 22.35
CA LYS A 72 -1.46 13.97 23.82
C LYS A 72 -2.90 14.10 24.28
#